data_AF-X1ETT9-F1
#
_entry.id   AF-X1ETT9-F1
#
_cell.length_a   1.000
_cell.length_b   1.000
_cell.length_c   1.000
_cell.angle_alpha   90.00
_cell.angle_beta   90.00
_cell.angle_gamma   90.00
#
_symmetry.space_group_name_H-M   'P 1'
#
loop_
_entity.id
_entity.type
_entity.pdbx_description
1 polymer ?
#
loop_
_entity_poly.entity_id
_entity_poly.type
_entity_poly.pdbx_seq_one_letter_code
_entity_poly.pdbx_strand_id
1 'polypeptide(L)'
;KDILDERAEKAFNDSVMDDTVIPLCAAFAAQEHGDARRALDLLRVSGEIAERMESNMVTEAHVRFANEKIEANRIVEVVKTLPLQSKIVLNSVLHRERNRRRFSSGEVYNMYRRVCNHLGMEPLTQRRVTDLVSELDILGLINAVIISRGRYGRTKEISLSVPEESVQPVLLEDYKLKAISNIRVRAQVTL
;
A
#
# COMPACT_ATOMS: atom_id res chain seq x y z
N LYS A 1 -7.19 -3.85 -27.31
CA LYS A 1 -8.42 -3.06 -27.49
C LYS A 1 -9.57 -4.02 -27.74
N ASP A 2 -9.42 -4.86 -28.77
CA ASP A 2 -10.39 -5.85 -29.25
C ASP A 2 -11.04 -6.75 -28.18
N ILE A 3 -10.30 -7.24 -27.18
CA ILE A 3 -10.88 -8.10 -26.12
C ILE A 3 -11.76 -7.31 -25.14
N LEU A 4 -11.43 -6.05 -24.83
CA LEU A 4 -12.28 -5.26 -23.93
C LEU A 4 -13.56 -4.84 -24.64
N ASP A 5 -13.46 -4.42 -25.90
CA ASP A 5 -14.62 -4.00 -26.70
C ASP A 5 -15.64 -5.15 -26.81
N GLU A 6 -15.20 -6.36 -27.17
CA GLU A 6 -16.07 -7.54 -27.28
C GLU A 6 -16.74 -7.92 -25.94
N ARG A 7 -16.04 -7.71 -24.82
CA ARG A 7 -16.55 -8.01 -23.48
C ARG A 7 -17.48 -6.91 -22.96
N ALA A 8 -17.19 -5.66 -23.31
CA ALA A 8 -17.99 -4.50 -22.96
C ALA A 8 -19.37 -4.59 -23.62
N GLU A 9 -19.43 -4.92 -24.91
CA GLU A 9 -20.70 -5.12 -25.65
C GLU A 9 -21.60 -6.21 -25.04
N LYS A 10 -21.00 -7.22 -24.40
CA LYS A 10 -21.75 -8.32 -23.75
C LYS A 10 -22.20 -7.98 -22.33
N ALA A 11 -21.52 -7.04 -21.66
CA ALA A 11 -21.69 -6.79 -20.23
C ALA A 11 -22.44 -5.48 -19.92
N PHE A 12 -22.46 -4.53 -20.85
CA PHE A 12 -23.09 -3.22 -20.69
C PHE A 12 -24.20 -3.03 -21.72
N ASN A 13 -25.21 -2.23 -21.36
CA ASN A 13 -26.23 -1.79 -22.30
C ASN A 13 -25.65 -0.78 -23.31
N ASP A 14 -26.31 -0.62 -24.45
CA ASP A 14 -25.88 0.34 -25.46
C ASP A 14 -25.82 1.78 -24.92
N SER A 15 -24.77 2.52 -25.29
CA SER A 15 -24.58 3.94 -24.95
C SER A 15 -24.49 4.28 -23.45
N VAL A 16 -24.18 3.32 -22.58
CA VAL A 16 -23.99 3.56 -21.13
C VAL A 16 -22.53 3.78 -20.73
N MET A 17 -21.62 3.89 -21.70
CA MET A 17 -20.20 4.15 -21.45
C MET A 17 -19.70 5.27 -22.34
N ASP A 18 -18.89 6.13 -21.76
CA ASP A 18 -18.13 7.14 -22.50
C ASP A 18 -17.02 6.46 -23.33
N ASP A 19 -16.77 6.98 -24.53
CA ASP A 19 -15.79 6.43 -25.49
C ASP A 19 -14.35 6.38 -24.93
N THR A 20 -14.05 7.16 -23.89
CA THR A 20 -12.75 7.19 -23.21
C THR A 20 -12.55 6.04 -22.21
N VAL A 21 -13.62 5.36 -21.77
CA VAL A 21 -13.56 4.34 -20.70
C VAL A 21 -12.67 3.17 -21.10
N ILE A 22 -12.95 2.53 -22.24
CA ILE A 22 -12.21 1.35 -22.69
C ILE A 22 -10.73 1.69 -22.99
N PRO A 23 -10.41 2.78 -23.72
CA PRO A 23 -9.02 3.22 -23.88
C PRO A 23 -8.31 3.45 -22.54
N LEU A 24 -8.97 4.05 -21.56
CA LEU A 24 -8.36 4.31 -20.26
C LEU A 24 -8.12 3.02 -19.46
N CYS A 25 -9.09 2.09 -19.45
CA CYS A 25 -8.90 0.78 -18.82
C CYS A 25 -7.73 0.01 -19.45
N ALA A 26 -7.62 0.05 -20.78
CA ALA A 26 -6.50 -0.57 -21.49
C ALA A 26 -5.15 0.09 -21.16
N ALA A 27 -5.12 1.43 -21.05
CA ALA A 27 -3.91 2.17 -20.70
C ALA A 27 -3.41 1.82 -19.30
N PHE A 28 -4.30 1.77 -18.29
CA PHE A 28 -3.92 1.38 -16.93
C PHE A 28 -3.43 -0.06 -16.84
N ALA A 29 -4.08 -0.99 -17.55
CA ALA A 29 -3.63 -2.37 -17.59
C ALA A 29 -2.26 -2.52 -18.27
N ALA A 30 -2.01 -1.76 -19.34
CA ALA A 30 -0.72 -1.76 -20.05
C ALA A 30 0.43 -1.22 -19.17
N GLN A 31 0.17 -0.21 -18.34
CA GLN A 31 1.16 0.35 -17.43
C GLN A 31 1.63 -0.67 -16.37
N GLU A 32 0.73 -1.51 -15.88
CA GLU A 32 1.01 -2.55 -14.89
C GLU A 32 1.22 -3.95 -15.51
N HIS A 33 2.04 -4.06 -16.56
CA HIS A 33 2.46 -5.32 -17.18
C HIS A 33 1.54 -5.90 -18.29
N GLY A 34 0.45 -5.23 -18.67
CA GLY A 34 -0.34 -5.60 -19.84
C GLY A 34 -1.28 -6.80 -19.64
N ASP A 35 -1.87 -6.95 -18.46
CA ASP A 35 -2.81 -8.05 -18.16
C ASP A 35 -4.26 -7.69 -18.57
N ALA A 36 -4.83 -8.44 -19.52
CA ALA A 36 -6.22 -8.29 -19.95
C ALA A 36 -7.23 -8.55 -18.82
N ARG A 37 -6.90 -9.41 -17.84
CA ARG A 37 -7.76 -9.64 -16.67
C ARG A 37 -7.87 -8.39 -15.82
N ARG A 38 -6.77 -7.65 -15.65
CA ARG A 38 -6.77 -6.39 -14.91
C ARG A 38 -7.63 -5.35 -15.61
N ALA A 39 -7.54 -5.27 -16.93
CA ALA A 39 -8.37 -4.35 -17.72
C ALA A 39 -9.87 -4.67 -17.58
N LEU A 40 -10.24 -5.96 -17.62
CA LEU A 40 -11.63 -6.40 -17.42
C LEU A 40 -12.12 -6.18 -15.99
N ASP A 41 -11.27 -6.44 -15.00
CA ASP A 41 -11.60 -6.19 -13.60
C ASP A 41 -11.83 -4.69 -13.33
N LEU A 42 -10.96 -3.86 -13.88
CA LEU A 42 -11.09 -2.41 -13.81
C LEU A 42 -12.38 -1.92 -14.48
N LEU A 43 -12.71 -2.43 -15.67
CA LEU A 43 -13.95 -2.08 -16.37
C LEU A 43 -15.19 -2.48 -15.54
N ARG A 44 -15.20 -3.69 -14.99
CA ARG A 44 -16.28 -4.20 -14.13
C ARG A 44 -16.48 -3.29 -12.91
N VAL A 45 -15.42 -3.01 -12.17
CA VAL A 45 -15.48 -2.19 -10.96
C VAL A 45 -15.90 -0.75 -11.28
N SER A 46 -15.52 -0.22 -12.45
CA SER A 46 -15.96 1.10 -12.94
C SER A 46 -17.48 1.14 -13.15
N GLY A 47 -18.06 0.09 -13.74
CA GLY A 47 -19.52 -0.06 -13.87
C GLY A 47 -20.23 -0.12 -12.53
N GLU A 48 -19.72 -0.93 -11.60
CA GLU A 48 -20.29 -1.04 -10.24
C GLU A 48 -20.23 0.29 -9.47
N ILE A 49 -19.18 1.09 -9.67
CA ILE A 49 -19.08 2.43 -9.08
C ILE A 49 -20.11 3.37 -9.70
N ALA A 50 -20.25 3.38 -11.02
CA ALA A 50 -21.23 4.20 -11.71
C ALA A 50 -22.65 3.89 -11.23
N GLU A 51 -22.98 2.59 -11.10
CA GLU A 51 -24.26 2.13 -10.57
C GLU A 51 -24.50 2.58 -9.12
N ARG A 52 -23.50 2.44 -8.24
CA ARG A 52 -23.59 2.91 -6.84
C ARG A 52 -23.73 4.41 -6.71
N MET A 53 -23.25 5.17 -7.70
CA MET A 53 -23.38 6.62 -7.75
C MET A 53 -24.66 7.07 -8.48
N GLU A 54 -25.53 6.12 -8.86
CA GLU A 54 -26.75 6.37 -9.64
C GLU A 54 -26.47 7.14 -10.95
N SER A 55 -25.29 6.90 -11.53
CA SER A 55 -24.90 7.50 -12.81
C SER A 55 -25.44 6.67 -13.96
N ASN A 56 -26.10 7.33 -14.91
CA ASN A 56 -26.61 6.71 -16.13
C ASN A 56 -25.49 6.30 -17.11
N MET A 57 -24.25 6.73 -16.86
CA MET A 57 -23.11 6.47 -17.74
C MET A 57 -21.83 6.20 -16.93
N VAL A 58 -21.01 5.26 -17.40
CA VAL A 58 -19.64 5.06 -16.93
C VAL A 58 -18.75 6.10 -17.60
N THR A 59 -18.01 6.86 -16.79
CA THR A 59 -17.15 7.96 -17.25
C THR A 59 -15.71 7.71 -16.83
N GLU A 60 -14.80 8.54 -17.34
CA GLU A 60 -13.39 8.55 -16.95
C GLU A 60 -13.19 8.62 -15.43
N ALA A 61 -14.03 9.41 -14.74
CA ALA A 61 -13.96 9.58 -13.29
C ALA A 61 -14.22 8.26 -12.54
N HIS A 62 -15.20 7.46 -13.00
CA HIS A 62 -15.48 6.15 -12.42
C HIS A 62 -14.30 5.19 -12.60
N VAL A 63 -13.61 5.23 -13.75
CA VAL A 63 -12.42 4.41 -14.01
C VAL A 63 -11.26 4.78 -13.09
N ARG A 64 -11.01 6.08 -12.90
CA ARG A 64 -9.96 6.55 -11.99
C ARG A 64 -10.25 6.11 -10.55
N PHE A 65 -11.49 6.30 -10.10
CA PHE A 65 -11.90 5.87 -8.76
C PHE A 65 -11.83 4.34 -8.60
N ALA A 66 -12.21 3.58 -9.62
CA ALA A 66 -12.08 2.13 -9.64
C ALA A 66 -10.61 1.70 -9.50
N ASN A 67 -9.70 2.32 -10.23
CA ASN A 67 -8.27 2.01 -10.17
C ASN A 67 -7.70 2.30 -8.77
N GLU A 68 -8.01 3.46 -8.18
CA GLU A 68 -7.60 3.80 -6.81
C GLU A 68 -8.13 2.78 -5.79
N LYS A 69 -9.40 2.38 -5.93
CA LYS A 69 -10.03 1.41 -5.03
C LYS A 69 -9.44 0.01 -5.16
N ILE A 70 -9.18 -0.45 -6.39
CA ILE A 70 -8.54 -1.75 -6.65
C ILE A 70 -7.14 -1.77 -6.04
N GLU A 71 -6.35 -0.71 -6.23
CA GLU A 71 -5.01 -0.61 -5.64
C GLU A 71 -5.05 -0.58 -4.11
N ALA A 72 -5.95 0.21 -3.51
CA ALA A 72 -6.13 0.24 -2.07
C ALA A 72 -6.50 -1.14 -1.51
N ASN A 73 -7.44 -1.85 -2.15
CA ASN A 73 -7.83 -3.21 -1.75
C ASN A 73 -6.67 -4.21 -1.88
N ARG A 74 -5.86 -4.11 -2.94
CA ARG A 74 -4.68 -4.94 -3.12
C ARG A 74 -3.68 -4.73 -1.98
N ILE A 75 -3.41 -3.47 -1.60
CA ILE A 75 -2.55 -3.13 -0.46
C ILE A 75 -3.08 -3.77 0.82
N VAL A 76 -4.39 -3.64 1.07
CA VAL A 76 -5.06 -4.23 2.25
C VAL A 76 -4.83 -5.74 2.31
N GLU A 77 -5.06 -6.46 1.20
CA GLU A 77 -4.90 -7.93 1.17
C GLU A 77 -3.44 -8.36 1.37
N VAL A 78 -2.48 -7.65 0.79
CA VAL A 78 -1.06 -7.90 1.06
C VAL A 78 -0.76 -7.71 2.54
N VAL A 79 -1.18 -6.59 3.14
CA VAL A 79 -0.92 -6.30 4.56
C VAL A 79 -1.56 -7.34 5.48
N LYS A 80 -2.77 -7.82 5.18
CA LYS A 80 -3.44 -8.87 5.98
C LYS A 80 -2.62 -10.15 6.06
N THR A 81 -2.04 -10.57 4.93
CA THR A 81 -1.25 -11.82 4.81
C THR A 81 0.15 -11.74 5.40
N LEU A 82 0.63 -10.54 5.75
CA LEU A 82 1.96 -10.37 6.33
C LEU A 82 2.11 -11.13 7.66
N PRO A 83 3.25 -11.81 7.89
CA PRO A 83 3.62 -12.29 9.21
C PRO A 83 3.66 -11.15 10.23
N LEU A 84 3.37 -11.47 11.49
CA LEU A 84 3.35 -10.48 12.59
C LEU A 84 4.63 -9.64 12.66
N GLN A 85 5.80 -10.25 12.48
CA GLN A 85 7.08 -9.53 12.52
C GLN A 85 7.18 -8.49 11.38
N SER A 86 6.73 -8.82 10.17
CA SER A 86 6.67 -7.89 9.05
C SER A 86 5.65 -6.77 9.30
N LYS A 87 4.50 -7.08 9.92
CA LYS A 87 3.52 -6.08 10.34
C LYS A 87 4.08 -5.10 11.37
N ILE A 88 4.89 -5.58 12.33
CA ILE A 88 5.57 -4.73 13.31
C ILE A 88 6.61 -3.81 12.63
N VAL A 89 7.38 -4.34 11.66
CA VAL A 89 8.32 -3.52 10.88
C VAL A 89 7.58 -2.45 10.08
N LEU A 90 6.49 -2.80 9.40
CA LEU A 90 5.66 -1.85 8.66
C LEU A 90 5.07 -0.78 9.58
N ASN A 91 4.55 -1.17 10.75
CA ASN A 91 4.09 -0.23 11.78
C ASN A 91 5.20 0.72 12.25
N SER A 92 6.43 0.23 12.35
CA SER A 92 7.59 1.02 12.75
C SER A 92 7.98 2.10 11.73
N VAL A 93 7.66 1.88 10.44
CA VAL A 93 7.83 2.87 9.37
C VAL A 93 6.67 3.88 9.36
N LEU A 94 5.46 3.46 9.75
CA LEU A 94 4.30 4.36 9.90
C LEU A 94 4.44 5.33 11.07
N HIS A 95 5.10 4.91 12.16
CA HIS A 95 5.18 5.71 13.37
C HIS A 95 6.11 6.92 13.18
N ARG A 96 5.51 8.07 12.84
CA ARG A 96 6.25 9.32 12.61
C ARG A 96 6.54 10.03 13.93
N GLU A 97 7.82 10.11 14.29
CA GLU A 97 8.27 11.18 15.18
C GLU A 97 8.43 12.47 14.32
N ARG A 98 7.71 13.55 14.69
CA ARG A 98 7.93 14.93 14.19
C ARG A 98 7.72 15.17 12.68
N ASN A 99 6.65 14.66 12.08
CA ASN A 99 6.29 14.88 10.65
C ASN A 99 7.33 14.40 9.61
N ARG A 100 8.37 13.67 10.01
CA ARG A 100 9.34 13.10 9.06
C ARG A 100 8.73 11.89 8.34
N ARG A 101 9.01 11.76 7.04
CA ARG A 101 8.50 10.68 6.16
C ARG A 101 9.57 9.67 5.74
N ARG A 102 10.82 9.88 6.17
CA ARG A 102 12.01 9.15 5.74
C ARG A 102 12.84 8.81 6.96
N PHE A 103 13.20 7.54 7.09
CA PHE A 103 13.87 6.98 8.25
C PHE A 103 15.08 6.16 7.82
N SER A 104 16.15 6.20 8.59
CA SER A 104 17.28 5.29 8.40
C SER A 104 16.94 3.87 8.88
N SER A 105 17.67 2.85 8.40
CA SER A 105 17.54 1.48 8.91
C SER A 105 17.70 1.38 10.43
N GLY A 106 18.54 2.22 11.04
CA GLY A 106 18.71 2.25 12.48
C GLY A 106 17.49 2.79 13.22
N GLU A 107 16.87 3.86 12.68
CA GLU A 107 15.63 4.42 13.24
C GLU A 107 14.47 3.41 13.16
N VAL A 108 14.30 2.75 12.02
CA VAL A 108 13.28 1.70 11.85
C VAL A 108 13.51 0.54 12.83
N TYR A 109 14.75 0.08 12.97
CA TYR A 109 15.07 -1.01 13.90
C TYR A 109 14.83 -0.62 15.37
N ASN A 110 15.17 0.61 15.75
CA ASN A 110 14.94 1.11 17.11
C ASN A 110 13.44 1.20 17.41
N MET A 111 12.63 1.68 16.46
CA MET A 111 11.18 1.71 16.62
C MET A 111 10.60 0.29 16.71
N TYR A 112 11.02 -0.62 15.82
CA TYR A 112 10.64 -2.03 15.85
C TYR A 112 10.92 -2.67 17.22
N ARG A 113 12.11 -2.45 17.77
CA ARG A 113 12.45 -2.93 19.11
C ARG A 113 11.54 -2.38 20.21
N ARG A 114 11.22 -1.09 20.16
CA ARG A 114 10.30 -0.46 21.14
C ARG A 114 8.93 -1.11 21.07
N VAL A 115 8.43 -1.36 19.86
CA VAL A 115 7.14 -2.03 19.64
C VAL A 115 7.19 -3.47 20.16
N CYS A 116 8.22 -4.26 19.81
CA CYS A 116 8.37 -5.64 20.32
C CYS A 116 8.40 -5.68 21.84
N ASN A 117 9.18 -4.81 22.49
CA ASN A 117 9.25 -4.73 23.95
C ASN A 117 7.88 -4.43 24.56
N HIS A 118 7.09 -3.54 23.93
CA HIS A 118 5.75 -3.22 24.40
C HIS A 118 4.78 -4.40 24.26
N LEU A 119 4.94 -5.19 23.20
CA LEU A 119 4.17 -6.40 22.96
C LEU A 119 4.63 -7.61 23.80
N GLY A 120 5.66 -7.44 24.65
CA GLY A 120 6.28 -8.54 25.39
C GLY A 120 6.94 -9.59 24.48
N MET A 121 7.39 -9.19 23.29
CA MET A 121 8.00 -10.05 22.29
C MET A 121 9.52 -9.84 22.23
N GLU A 122 10.25 -10.93 22.04
CA GLU A 122 11.69 -10.85 21.78
C GLU A 122 11.95 -10.25 20.39
N PRO A 123 12.73 -9.15 20.28
CA PRO A 123 13.02 -8.54 19.00
C PRO A 123 13.96 -9.40 18.16
N LEU A 124 13.70 -9.47 16.86
CA LEU A 124 14.62 -10.06 15.89
C LEU A 124 15.93 -9.26 15.81
N THR A 125 16.97 -9.89 15.27
CA THR A 125 18.24 -9.21 15.01
C THR A 125 18.07 -8.10 13.97
N GLN A 126 18.93 -7.08 14.03
CA GLN A 126 18.94 -5.99 13.06
C GLN A 126 19.10 -6.46 11.62
N ARG A 127 19.88 -7.55 11.41
CA ARG A 127 20.02 -8.18 10.10
C ARG A 127 18.68 -8.71 9.58
N ARG A 128 17.95 -9.49 10.39
CA ARG A 128 16.66 -10.04 9.97
C ARG A 128 15.62 -8.94 9.72
N VAL A 129 15.61 -7.87 10.53
CA VAL A 129 14.73 -6.71 10.28
C VAL A 129 15.08 -6.01 8.97
N THR A 130 16.37 -5.95 8.60
CA THR A 130 16.80 -5.41 7.30
C THR A 130 16.31 -6.29 6.14
N ASP A 131 16.30 -7.62 6.31
CA ASP A 131 15.73 -8.53 5.33
C ASP A 131 14.21 -8.30 5.19
N LEU A 132 13.49 -8.15 6.30
CA LEU A 132 12.05 -7.84 6.29
C LEU A 132 11.76 -6.49 5.62
N VAL A 133 12.60 -5.47 5.82
CA VAL A 133 12.49 -4.19 5.09
C VAL A 133 12.63 -4.43 3.58
N SER A 134 13.60 -5.24 3.16
CA SER A 134 13.75 -5.58 1.74
C SER A 134 12.59 -6.42 1.20
N GLU A 135 12.01 -7.33 1.99
CA GLU A 135 10.80 -8.06 1.62
C GLU A 135 9.59 -7.10 1.44
N LEU A 136 9.41 -6.13 2.35
CA LEU A 136 8.35 -5.10 2.26
C LEU A 136 8.54 -4.15 1.08
N ASP A 137 9.80 -3.85 0.71
CA ASP A 137 10.17 -3.05 -0.46
C ASP A 137 9.82 -3.78 -1.77
N ILE A 138 10.09 -5.08 -1.85
CA ILE A 138 9.69 -5.94 -2.98
C ILE A 138 8.17 -5.99 -3.12
N LEU A 139 7.43 -6.01 -2.01
CA LEU A 139 5.97 -5.95 -2.00
C LEU A 139 5.41 -4.57 -2.36
N GLY A 140 6.26 -3.55 -2.51
CA GLY A 140 5.86 -2.17 -2.84
C GLY A 140 5.19 -1.42 -1.70
N LEU A 141 5.24 -1.94 -0.46
CA LEU A 141 4.64 -1.29 0.71
C LEU A 141 5.52 -0.15 1.24
N ILE A 142 6.83 -0.31 1.12
CA ILE A 142 7.82 0.72 1.46
C ILE A 142 8.78 0.94 0.30
N ASN A 143 9.57 1.99 0.38
CA ASN A 143 10.65 2.31 -0.55
C ASN A 143 11.93 2.46 0.26
N ALA A 144 12.94 1.63 -0.04
CA ALA A 144 14.23 1.60 0.66
C ALA A 144 15.40 1.95 -0.27
N VAL A 145 15.80 3.23 -0.30
CA VAL A 145 16.86 3.74 -1.19
C VAL A 145 18.19 3.88 -0.46
N ILE A 146 19.28 3.37 -1.05
CA ILE A 146 20.62 3.59 -0.49
C ILE A 146 21.09 5.01 -0.81
N ILE A 147 21.31 5.80 0.24
CA ILE A 147 21.87 7.14 0.15
C ILE A 147 23.33 7.15 0.62
N SER A 148 24.18 7.89 -0.09
CA SER A 148 25.57 8.16 0.34
C SER A 148 25.57 9.38 1.26
N ARG A 149 26.21 9.28 2.42
CA ARG A 149 26.47 10.39 3.34
C ARG A 149 27.94 10.80 3.35
N GLY A 150 28.66 10.53 2.25
CA GLY A 150 30.08 10.85 2.13
C GLY A 150 30.92 10.11 3.16
N ARG A 151 31.70 10.85 3.97
CA ARG A 151 32.58 10.28 5.01
C ARG A 151 31.83 9.49 6.10
N TYR A 152 30.52 9.72 6.25
CA TYR A 152 29.67 9.01 7.21
C TYR A 152 29.10 7.69 6.67
N GLY A 153 29.55 7.24 5.50
CA GLY A 153 29.18 5.95 4.91
C GLY A 153 27.87 5.99 4.11
N ARG A 154 27.27 4.81 3.91
CA ARG A 154 26.01 4.62 3.17
C ARG A 154 24.94 4.14 4.14
N THR A 155 23.72 4.62 3.98
CA THR A 155 22.56 4.15 4.76
C THR A 155 21.36 3.96 3.85
N LYS A 156 20.42 3.09 4.23
CA LYS A 156 19.13 3.01 3.53
C LYS A 156 18.19 4.05 4.14
N GLU A 157 17.63 4.89 3.29
CA GLU A 157 16.51 5.76 3.59
C GLU A 157 15.22 5.01 3.23
N ILE A 158 14.35 4.84 4.22
CA ILE A 158 13.13 4.04 4.16
C ILE A 158 11.93 4.97 4.33
N SER A 159 10.94 4.82 3.46
CA SER A 159 9.69 5.58 3.48
C SER A 159 8.51 4.70 3.09
N LEU A 160 7.30 5.07 3.50
CA LEU A 160 6.08 4.39 3.06
C LEU A 160 5.81 4.71 1.58
N SER A 161 5.55 3.69 0.77
CA SER A 161 5.23 3.83 -0.66
C SER A 161 3.74 3.91 -0.96
N VAL A 162 2.92 3.51 0.01
CA VAL A 162 1.46 3.41 -0.11
C VAL A 162 0.76 4.43 0.79
N PRO A 163 -0.52 4.75 0.56
CA PRO A 163 -1.28 5.64 1.44
C PRO A 163 -1.39 5.06 2.86
N GLU A 164 -1.19 5.91 3.87
CA GLU A 164 -1.20 5.50 5.27
C GLU A 164 -2.58 5.03 5.72
N GLU A 165 -3.62 5.69 5.22
CA GLU A 165 -5.04 5.38 5.38
C GLU A 165 -5.42 3.98 4.88
N SER A 166 -4.67 3.41 3.92
CA SER A 166 -4.90 2.06 3.42
C SER A 166 -4.25 0.98 4.29
N VAL A 167 -3.20 1.32 5.04
CA VAL A 167 -2.40 0.35 5.80
C VAL A 167 -2.75 0.36 7.29
N GLN A 168 -2.89 1.55 7.87
CA GLN A 168 -3.04 1.72 9.32
C GLN A 168 -4.27 0.98 9.87
N PRO A 169 -5.48 1.07 9.26
CA PRO A 169 -6.65 0.34 9.77
C PRO A 169 -6.42 -1.17 9.79
N VAL A 170 -5.82 -1.72 8.73
CA VAL A 170 -5.56 -3.16 8.57
C VAL A 170 -4.57 -3.67 9.61
N LEU A 171 -3.51 -2.89 9.89
CA LEU A 171 -2.56 -3.24 10.95
C LEU A 171 -3.25 -3.29 12.32
N LEU A 172 -4.22 -2.42 12.56
CA LEU A 172 -4.97 -2.35 13.82
C LEU A 172 -6.06 -3.42 13.97
N GLU A 173 -6.36 -4.19 12.93
CA GLU A 173 -7.18 -5.39 13.04
C GLU A 173 -6.43 -6.52 13.78
N ASP A 174 -5.10 -6.54 13.72
CA ASP A 174 -4.29 -7.47 14.50
C ASP A 174 -4.37 -7.11 15.99
N TYR A 175 -4.91 -8.02 16.82
CA TYR A 175 -5.17 -7.76 18.23
C TYR A 175 -3.93 -7.31 19.01
N LYS A 176 -2.73 -7.76 18.62
CA LYS A 176 -1.47 -7.34 19.26
C LYS A 176 -1.15 -5.89 18.92
N LEU A 177 -1.29 -5.51 17.65
CA LEU A 177 -1.03 -4.14 17.20
C LEU A 177 -2.13 -3.17 17.64
N LYS A 178 -3.37 -3.64 17.81
CA LYS A 178 -4.45 -2.85 18.40
C LYS A 178 -4.14 -2.41 19.83
N ALA A 179 -3.48 -3.25 20.63
CA ALA A 179 -3.14 -2.94 22.01
C ALA A 179 -2.18 -1.74 22.15
N ILE A 180 -1.41 -1.43 21.10
CA ILE A 180 -0.40 -0.37 21.11
C ILE A 180 -0.82 0.91 20.38
N SER A 181 -2.02 0.95 19.78
CA SER A 181 -2.50 2.13 19.02
C SER A 181 -2.68 3.39 19.86
N ASN A 182 -3.00 3.23 21.15
CA ASN A 182 -3.17 4.32 22.11
C ASN A 182 -1.86 4.81 22.73
N ILE A 183 -0.76 4.14 22.38
CA ILE A 183 0.53 4.40 23.01
C ILE A 183 1.24 5.34 22.06
N ARG A 184 1.07 6.64 22.31
CA ARG A 184 2.09 7.61 21.96
C ARG A 184 3.37 7.12 22.63
N VAL A 185 4.18 6.35 21.92
CA VAL A 185 5.48 5.89 22.39
C VAL A 185 6.23 7.16 22.70
N ARG A 186 6.26 7.54 23.98
CA ARG A 186 6.93 8.76 24.44
C ARG A 186 8.37 8.60 23.96
N ALA A 187 8.77 9.45 23.00
CA ALA A 187 10.16 9.58 22.64
C ALA A 187 10.90 9.89 23.93
N GLN A 188 11.66 8.91 24.45
CA GLN A 188 12.57 9.18 25.54
C GLN A 188 13.57 10.20 24.98
N VAL A 189 13.49 11.41 25.53
CA VAL A 189 14.53 12.41 25.47
C VAL A 189 15.74 11.75 26.12
N THR A 190 16.70 11.32 25.30
CA THR A 190 18.03 11.04 25.83
C THR A 190 18.61 12.39 26.25
N LEU A 191 18.85 12.52 27.55
CA LEU A 191 19.55 13.63 28.20
C LEU A 191 20.93 13.88 27.57
#